data_AF-A0A822EC19-F1
#
_entry.id   AF-A0A822EC19-F1
#
_cell.length_a   1.000
_cell.length_b   1.000
_cell.length_c   1.000
_cell.angle_alpha   90.00
_cell.angle_beta   90.00
_cell.angle_gamma   90.00
#
_symmetry.space_group_name_H-M   'P 1'
#
loop_
_entity.id
_entity.type
_entity.pdbx_description
1 polymer ?
#
loop_
_entity_poly.entity_id
_entity_poly.type
_entity_poly.pdbx_seq_one_letter_code
_entity_poly.pdbx_strand_id
1 'polypeptide(L)' 'MNSSGSSSQDIADPQLAAFIEQENQKQRFQSIVHALAEKCWEICSLSTPSRLDGRSETCLHNCVERFIDSSN' A
#
# COMPACT_ATOMS: atom_id res chain seq x y z
N MET A 1 -18.68 -46.93 20.49
CA MET A 1 -17.64 -45.89 20.59
C MET A 1 -17.72 -45.06 19.32
N ASN A 2 -17.95 -43.76 19.50
CA ASN A 2 -18.48 -42.83 18.50
C ASN A 2 -17.37 -42.11 17.72
N SER A 3 -17.70 -41.76 16.48
CA SER A 3 -17.16 -40.65 15.67
C SER A 3 -15.68 -40.64 15.30
N SER A 4 -15.40 -40.92 14.03
CA SER A 4 -14.23 -40.39 13.33
C SER A 4 -14.65 -40.04 11.91
N GLY A 5 -14.68 -38.74 11.62
CA GLY A 5 -15.17 -38.20 10.35
C GLY A 5 -15.57 -36.74 10.51
N SER A 6 -14.73 -35.93 11.14
CA SER A 6 -14.86 -34.47 11.10
C SER A 6 -14.55 -34.05 9.67
N SER A 7 -15.60 -33.84 8.89
CA SER A 7 -15.53 -33.14 7.62
C SER A 7 -15.17 -31.69 7.93
N SER A 8 -13.89 -31.36 7.85
CA SER A 8 -13.39 -29.99 7.73
C SER A 8 -13.94 -29.41 6.43
N GLN A 9 -15.19 -28.94 6.46
CA GLN A 9 -15.60 -27.90 5.57
C GLN A 9 -14.81 -26.67 6.01
N ASP A 10 -13.74 -26.35 5.27
CA ASP A 10 -13.06 -25.07 5.31
C ASP A 10 -14.04 -23.96 4.88
N ILE A 11 -15.02 -23.69 5.74
CA ILE A 11 -15.68 -22.40 5.77
C ILE A 11 -14.63 -21.53 6.43
N ALA A 12 -13.81 -20.84 5.63
CA ALA A 12 -12.92 -19.81 6.14
C ALA A 12 -13.74 -18.95 7.11
N ASP A 13 -13.34 -18.93 8.38
CA ASP A 13 -14.02 -18.17 9.42
C ASP A 13 -14.27 -16.76 8.86
N PRO A 14 -15.54 -16.29 8.75
CA PRO A 14 -15.85 -14.99 8.16
C PRO A 14 -15.06 -13.85 8.80
N GLN A 15 -14.69 -13.96 10.08
CA GLN A 15 -13.83 -13.02 10.77
C GLN A 15 -12.39 -13.06 10.25
N LEU A 16 -11.84 -14.25 10.04
CA LEU A 16 -10.51 -14.44 9.47
C LEU A 16 -10.46 -13.95 8.01
N ALA A 17 -11.49 -14.23 7.22
CA ALA A 17 -11.57 -13.74 5.84
C ALA A 17 -11.61 -12.21 5.78
N ALA A 18 -12.39 -11.56 6.65
CA ALA A 18 -12.43 -10.10 6.76
C ALA A 18 -11.08 -9.51 7.23
N PHE A 19 -10.41 -10.16 8.18
CA PHE A 19 -9.07 -9.76 8.62
C PHE A 19 -8.05 -9.84 7.49
N ILE A 20 -8.02 -10.95 6.75
CA ILE A 20 -7.10 -11.13 5.62
C ILE A 20 -7.34 -10.06 4.55
N GLU A 21 -8.59 -9.77 4.23
CA GLU A 21 -8.90 -8.71 3.26
C GLU A 21 -8.40 -7.34 3.73
N GLN A 22 -8.58 -7.01 5.01
CA GLN A 22 -8.07 -5.76 5.57
C GLN A 22 -6.54 -5.68 5.52
N GLU A 23 -5.83 -6.76 5.86
CA GLU A 23 -4.37 -6.79 5.79
C GLU A 23 -3.85 -6.75 4.35
N ASN A 24 -4.53 -7.41 3.42
CA ASN A 24 -4.20 -7.33 1.99
C ASN A 24 -4.35 -5.88 1.46
N GLN A 25 -5.40 -5.17 1.87
CA GLN A 25 -5.58 -3.77 1.51
C GLN A 25 -4.46 -2.88 2.07
N LYS A 26 -4.06 -3.09 3.34
CA LYS A 26 -2.92 -2.40 3.94
C LYS A 26 -1.62 -2.69 3.18
N GLN A 27 -1.36 -3.95 2.84
CA GLN A 27 -0.15 -4.32 2.10
C GLN A 27 -0.11 -3.66 0.73
N ARG A 28 -1.22 -3.68 -0.02
CA ARG A 28 -1.32 -3.00 -1.32
C ARG A 28 -1.08 -1.50 -1.19
N PHE A 29 -1.65 -0.87 -0.17
CA PHE A 29 -1.42 0.54 0.12
C PHE A 29 0.06 0.83 0.38
N GLN A 30 0.74 0.01 1.19
CA GLN A 30 2.19 0.17 1.43
C GLN A 30 2.99 0.08 0.12
N SER A 31 2.66 -0.87 -0.77
CA SER A 31 3.30 -0.97 -2.08
C SER A 31 3.07 0.27 -2.94
N ILE A 32 1.87 0.85 -2.92
CA ILE A 32 1.57 2.11 -3.62
C ILE A 32 2.38 3.27 -3.05
N VAL A 33 2.49 3.38 -1.73
CA VAL A 33 3.30 4.41 -1.06
C VAL A 33 4.77 4.30 -1.44
N HIS A 34 5.32 3.07 -1.49
CA HIS A 34 6.70 2.85 -1.92
C HIS A 34 6.91 3.25 -3.39
N ALA A 35 6.02 2.82 -4.30
CA ALA A 35 6.10 3.19 -5.71
C ALA A 35 5.98 4.70 -5.94
N LEU A 36 5.08 5.35 -5.21
CA LEU A 36 4.92 6.81 -5.20
C LEU A 36 6.22 7.50 -4.76
N ALA A 37 6.79 7.04 -3.64
CA ALA A 37 8.00 7.63 -3.08
C ALA A 37 9.18 7.52 -4.05
N GLU A 38 9.44 6.34 -4.60
CA GLU A 38 10.49 6.11 -5.60
C GLU A 38 10.28 6.99 -6.83
N LYS A 39 9.06 6.99 -7.38
CA LYS A 39 8.76 7.72 -8.61
C LYS A 39 8.91 9.23 -8.45
N CYS A 40 8.37 9.78 -7.36
CA CYS A 40 8.45 11.22 -7.11
C CYS A 40 9.86 11.65 -6.71
N TRP A 41 10.63 10.76 -6.09
CA TRP A 41 12.05 11.00 -5.82
C TRP A 41 12.85 11.19 -7.12
N GLU A 42 12.63 10.31 -8.10
CA GLU A 42 13.26 10.40 -9.43
C GLU A 42 12.81 11.65 -10.20
N ILE A 43 11.50 11.87 -10.32
CA ILE A 43 10.93 12.99 -11.09
C ILE A 43 11.44 14.33 -10.56
N CYS A 44 11.45 14.50 -9.23
CA CYS A 44 11.86 15.74 -8.60
C CYS A 44 13.38 15.85 -8.46
N SER A 45 14.14 14.82 -8.85
CA SER A 45 15.62 14.77 -8.76
C SER A 45 16.11 15.16 -7.36
N LEU A 46 15.48 14.59 -6.34
CA LEU A 46 15.77 14.94 -4.96
C LEU A 46 17.14 14.42 -4.56
N SER A 47 17.91 15.27 -3.90
CA SER A 47 19.12 14.87 -3.17
C SER A 47 18.74 14.47 -1.75
N THR A 48 19.71 14.06 -0.92
CA THR A 48 19.51 13.78 0.52
C THR A 48 19.94 14.94 1.42
N PRO A 49 19.44 16.19 1.27
CA PRO A 49 19.70 17.25 2.21
C PRO A 49 18.89 17.05 3.48
N SER A 50 19.29 17.72 4.56
CA SER A 50 18.55 17.73 5.83
C SER A 50 17.19 18.43 5.74
N ARG A 51 16.95 19.24 4.69
CA ARG A 51 15.70 19.96 4.43
C ARG A 51 15.45 20.03 2.93
N LEU A 52 14.20 19.87 2.52
CA LEU A 52 13.77 20.13 1.15
C LEU A 52 13.79 21.64 0.88
N ASP A 53 14.19 22.03 -0.33
CA ASP A 53 14.02 23.41 -0.77
C ASP A 53 12.60 23.62 -1.32
N GLY A 54 12.16 24.88 -1.42
CA GLY A 54 10.78 25.18 -1.85
C GLY A 54 10.43 24.67 -3.25
N ARG A 55 11.43 24.51 -4.13
CA ARG A 55 11.23 23.93 -5.47
C ARG A 55 10.93 22.43 -5.36
N SER A 56 11.68 21.71 -4.54
CA SER A 56 11.53 20.28 -4.27
C SER A 56 10.19 19.99 -3.58
N GLU A 57 9.80 20.81 -2.61
CA GLU A 57 8.49 20.71 -1.94
C GLU A 57 7.33 20.87 -2.94
N THR A 58 7.38 21.91 -3.77
CA THR A 58 6.36 22.16 -4.81
C THR A 58 6.31 21.02 -5.83
N CYS A 59 7.47 20.50 -6.23
CA CYS A 59 7.54 19.36 -7.14
C CYS A 59 6.90 18.10 -6.55
N LEU A 60 7.24 17.77 -5.30
CA LEU A 60 6.68 16.61 -4.59
C LEU A 60 5.17 16.70 -4.46
N HIS A 61 4.64 17.87 -4.09
CA HIS A 61 3.20 18.10 -4.02
C HIS A 61 2.49 17.77 -5.34
N ASN A 62 2.96 18.37 -6.43
CA ASN A 62 2.39 18.14 -7.76
C ASN A 62 2.56 16.68 -8.22
N CYS A 63 3.73 16.08 -7.94
CA CYS A 63 4.00 14.70 -8.32
C CYS A 63 3.04 13.73 -7.64
N VAL A 64 2.82 13.90 -6.34
CA VAL A 64 1.90 13.04 -5.57
C VAL A 64 0.47 13.16 -6.08
N GLU A 65 -0.01 14.39 -6.31
CA GLU A 65 -1.35 14.60 -6.87
C GLU A 65 -1.51 13.93 -8.25
N ARG A 66 -0.53 14.12 -9.15
CA ARG A 66 -0.56 13.51 -10.49
C ARG A 66 -0.46 11.98 -10.45
N PHE A 67 0.33 11.43 -9.52
CA PHE A 67 0.49 9.98 -9.37
C PHE A 67 -0.84 9.33 -8.97
N ILE A 68 -1.53 9.90 -7.97
CA ILE A 68 -2.83 9.41 -7.51
C ILE A 68 -3.86 9.50 -8.65
N ASP A 69 -3.92 10.63 -9.37
CA ASP A 69 -4.82 10.80 -10.52
C ASP A 69 -4.60 9.73 -11.60
N SER A 70 -3.34 9.32 -11.83
CA SER A 70 -3.00 8.31 -12.84
C SER A 70 -3.17 6.85 -12.38
N SER A 71 -3.33 6.63 -11.07
CA SER A 71 -3.40 5.29 -10.47
C SER A 71 -4.83 4.82 -10.17
N ASN A 72 -5.83 5.59 -10.57
CA ASN A 72 -7.26 5.28 -10.46
C ASN A 72 -7.84 4.71 -11.75
#